data_AF-A0A2D7IIM4-F1
#
_entry.id   AF-A0A2D7IIM4-F1
#
_cell.length_a   1.000
_cell.length_b   1.000
_cell.length_c   1.000
_cell.angle_alpha   90.00
_cell.angle_beta   90.00
_cell.angle_gamma   90.00
#
_symmetry.space_group_name_H-M   'P 1'
#
loop_
_entity.id
_entity.type
_entity.pdbx_description
1 polymer ?
#
loop_
_entity_poly.entity_id
_entity_poly.type
_entity_poly.pdbx_seq_one_letter_code
_entity_poly.pdbx_strand_id
1 'polypeptide(L)'
;MVTATISGYHGRNSKVYDRRLKIYRGVTTPLTFTFKNEDQKAQTITSKTYEFNILDTESKKSVLTKNLTVIDDGSTLTTKGQASVSISAGDLLSLDAKFYNYSVREVKSDNSREVTYADTGYNAAGTLEVISGAYPDVVDSVLIDSGYTTAGDRKTSSDIYAYPGENNNSALHTVAVYTTSFTGTFEVLGTMATTPADADYFTVQTNAITSKTGITYYNFTGVFQNVRFSFITTSGTVDKILYRH
;
A
#
# COMPACT_ATOMS: atom_id res chain seq x y z
N MET A 1 -33.22 31.18 26.54
CA MET A 1 -32.48 30.67 27.72
C MET A 1 -31.94 29.31 27.31
N VAL A 2 -30.63 29.21 27.05
CA VAL A 2 -30.02 28.05 26.37
C VAL A 2 -29.15 27.30 27.36
N THR A 3 -29.50 26.05 27.61
CA THR A 3 -28.72 25.13 28.42
C THR A 3 -27.98 24.19 27.47
N ALA A 4 -26.65 24.12 27.56
CA ALA A 4 -25.82 23.19 26.79
C ALA A 4 -25.46 21.99 27.67
N THR A 5 -26.08 20.86 27.40
CA THR A 5 -25.67 19.54 27.89
C THR A 5 -25.43 18.65 26.68
N ILE A 6 -24.32 17.92 26.68
CA ILE A 6 -24.14 16.76 25.80
C ILE A 6 -25.25 15.77 26.20
N SER A 7 -26.18 15.54 25.30
CA SER A 7 -27.27 14.56 25.48
C SER A 7 -26.66 13.19 25.80
N GLY A 8 -27.20 12.48 26.81
CA GLY A 8 -26.98 11.03 26.95
C GLY A 8 -26.33 10.50 28.23
N TYR A 9 -26.03 11.32 29.27
CA TYR A 9 -25.58 10.74 30.55
C TYR A 9 -26.73 10.06 31.30
N HIS A 10 -26.86 8.76 31.07
CA HIS A 10 -27.47 7.79 31.97
C HIS A 10 -26.47 6.66 32.09
N GLY A 11 -26.07 6.31 33.33
CA GLY A 11 -24.95 5.41 33.61
C GLY A 11 -24.96 4.16 32.74
N ARG A 12 -23.84 3.89 32.06
CA ARG A 12 -23.67 2.68 31.27
C ARG A 12 -22.33 2.02 31.54
N ASN A 13 -22.38 0.68 31.58
CA ASN A 13 -21.32 -0.24 31.97
C ASN A 13 -19.98 0.06 31.28
N SER A 14 -18.89 -0.07 32.03
CA SER A 14 -17.53 -0.02 31.52
C SER A 14 -17.27 -1.14 30.50
N LYS A 15 -16.55 -0.80 29.43
CA LYS A 15 -16.08 -1.69 28.36
C LYS A 15 -15.37 -2.91 28.97
N VAL A 16 -15.91 -4.12 28.74
CA VAL A 16 -15.29 -5.37 29.26
C VAL A 16 -14.22 -5.89 28.30
N TYR A 17 -14.32 -5.61 27.00
CA TYR A 17 -13.31 -5.98 26.01
C TYR A 17 -13.19 -4.93 24.91
N ASP A 18 -12.06 -4.24 24.85
CA ASP A 18 -11.63 -3.55 23.63
C ASP A 18 -10.76 -4.49 22.82
N ARG A 19 -11.31 -5.08 21.74
CA ARG A 19 -10.50 -5.91 20.85
C ARG A 19 -9.77 -4.99 19.87
N ARG A 20 -8.46 -4.83 20.11
CA ARG A 20 -7.53 -4.24 19.14
C ARG A 20 -7.68 -4.91 17.78
N LEU A 21 -7.77 -4.13 16.72
CA LEU A 21 -7.77 -4.65 15.36
C LEU A 21 -6.37 -5.14 15.00
N LYS A 22 -6.27 -6.36 14.49
CA LYS A 22 -5.01 -6.93 13.99
C LYS A 22 -5.13 -7.10 12.49
N ILE A 23 -4.20 -6.51 11.75
CA ILE A 23 -4.09 -6.69 10.30
C ILE A 23 -2.69 -7.21 9.99
N TYR A 24 -2.59 -8.06 8.96
CA TYR A 24 -1.36 -8.78 8.66
C TYR A 24 -0.80 -8.33 7.32
N ARG A 25 0.50 -8.04 7.28
CA ARG A 25 1.23 -7.83 6.02
C ARG A 25 1.24 -9.13 5.22
N GLY A 26 1.37 -9.01 3.90
CA GLY A 26 1.38 -10.15 2.98
C GLY A 26 0.02 -10.74 2.61
N VAL A 27 -1.08 -10.33 3.26
CA VAL A 27 -2.43 -10.84 2.98
C VAL A 27 -3.50 -9.76 3.12
N THR A 28 -4.62 -9.93 2.41
CA THR A 28 -5.77 -9.05 2.57
C THR A 28 -6.54 -9.36 3.86
N THR A 29 -6.79 -8.35 4.68
CA THR A 29 -7.61 -8.45 5.89
C THR A 29 -8.95 -7.71 5.68
N PRO A 30 -10.10 -8.42 5.64
CA PRO A 30 -11.41 -7.77 5.62
C PRO A 30 -11.80 -7.31 7.02
N LEU A 31 -12.30 -6.08 7.13
CA LEU A 31 -12.83 -5.50 8.36
C LEU A 31 -14.29 -5.13 8.14
N THR A 32 -15.14 -5.47 9.11
CA THR A 32 -16.56 -5.08 9.13
C THR A 32 -16.86 -4.30 10.40
N PHE A 33 -17.53 -3.17 10.24
CA PHE A 33 -17.96 -2.28 11.30
C PHE A 33 -19.48 -2.31 11.41
N THR A 34 -20.00 -2.21 12.63
CA THR A 34 -21.44 -2.11 12.88
C THR A 34 -21.74 -0.80 13.60
N PHE A 35 -22.50 0.07 12.95
CA PHE A 35 -22.90 1.38 13.48
C PHE A 35 -24.14 1.23 14.35
N LYS A 36 -24.03 1.67 15.60
CA LYS A 36 -25.07 1.55 16.62
C LYS A 36 -25.39 2.91 17.23
N ASN A 37 -26.60 3.07 17.73
CA ASN A 37 -26.95 4.20 18.58
C ASN A 37 -26.49 3.94 20.02
N GLU A 38 -26.77 4.91 20.90
CA GLU A 38 -26.42 4.84 22.31
C GLU A 38 -26.99 3.58 23.00
N ASP A 39 -28.16 3.12 22.57
CA ASP A 39 -28.83 1.92 23.09
C ASP A 39 -28.31 0.60 22.50
N GLN A 40 -27.12 0.62 21.87
CA GLN A 40 -26.50 -0.55 21.24
C GLN A 40 -27.33 -1.20 20.13
N LYS A 41 -28.30 -0.46 19.56
CA LYS A 41 -29.11 -0.94 18.44
C LYS A 41 -28.49 -0.50 17.12
N ALA A 42 -28.36 -1.44 16.19
CA ALA A 42 -27.86 -1.16 14.84
C ALA A 42 -28.73 -0.08 14.16
N GLN A 43 -28.07 0.91 13.58
CA GLN A 43 -28.72 2.01 12.87
C GLN A 43 -28.75 1.72 11.38
N THR A 44 -29.78 2.19 10.69
CA THR A 44 -29.80 2.12 9.22
C THR A 44 -28.82 3.15 8.66
N ILE A 45 -27.99 2.72 7.71
CA ILE A 45 -26.92 3.55 7.13
C ILE A 45 -26.88 3.55 5.60
N THR A 46 -27.92 3.01 4.94
CA THR A 46 -28.02 2.82 3.47
C THR A 46 -27.66 4.03 2.62
N SER A 47 -27.94 5.25 3.10
CA SER A 47 -27.70 6.52 2.39
C SER A 47 -26.48 7.29 2.89
N LYS A 48 -25.63 6.65 3.71
CA LYS A 48 -24.47 7.28 4.33
C LYS A 48 -23.18 6.77 3.73
N THR A 49 -22.18 7.65 3.68
CA THR A 49 -20.82 7.30 3.26
C THR A 49 -19.92 7.36 4.47
N TYR A 50 -19.01 6.40 4.60
CA TYR A 50 -18.03 6.39 5.67
C TYR A 50 -16.62 6.18 5.14
N GLU A 51 -15.67 6.72 5.87
CA GLU A 51 -14.25 6.63 5.57
C GLU A 51 -13.50 6.05 6.77
N PHE A 52 -12.69 5.03 6.49
CA PHE A 52 -11.78 4.38 7.41
C PHE A 52 -10.41 5.03 7.25
N ASN A 53 -9.83 5.45 8.36
CA ASN A 53 -8.55 6.14 8.38
C ASN A 53 -7.61 5.50 9.39
N ILE A 54 -6.37 5.21 8.97
CA ILE A 54 -5.28 4.78 9.86
C ILE A 54 -4.36 5.98 10.09
N LEU A 55 -4.07 6.25 11.35
CA LEU A 55 -3.15 7.29 11.81
C LEU A 55 -1.93 6.66 12.48
N ASP A 56 -0.76 7.15 12.09
CA ASP A 56 0.50 6.82 12.76
C ASP A 56 0.53 7.44 14.17
N THR A 57 0.88 6.63 15.17
CA THR A 57 0.81 7.04 16.58
C THR A 57 1.88 8.07 16.96
N GLU A 58 2.96 8.18 16.19
CA GLU A 58 4.08 9.08 16.48
C GLU A 58 3.89 10.41 15.76
N SER A 59 3.76 10.38 14.44
CA SER A 59 3.61 11.55 13.57
C SER A 59 2.20 12.15 13.58
N LYS A 60 1.20 11.40 14.07
CA LYS A 60 -0.24 11.76 14.05
C LYS A 60 -0.80 12.02 12.65
N LYS A 61 -0.10 11.60 11.61
CA LYS A 61 -0.54 11.75 10.22
C LYS A 61 -1.37 10.56 9.79
N SER A 62 -2.34 10.81 8.92
CA SER A 62 -3.06 9.78 8.19
C SER A 62 -2.09 9.06 7.24
N VAL A 63 -1.97 7.75 7.39
CA VAL A 63 -1.11 6.90 6.55
C VAL A 63 -1.91 6.03 5.57
N LEU A 64 -3.19 5.79 5.85
CA LEU A 64 -4.10 5.11 4.94
C LEU A 64 -5.51 5.68 5.10
N THR A 65 -6.19 5.91 3.98
CA THR A 65 -7.59 6.36 3.94
C THR A 65 -8.34 5.56 2.91
N LYS A 66 -9.45 4.92 3.29
CA LYS A 66 -10.29 4.13 2.38
C LYS A 66 -11.77 4.35 2.69
N ASN A 67 -12.59 4.40 1.65
CA ASN A 67 -14.04 4.39 1.82
C ASN A 67 -14.51 3.00 2.28
N LEU A 68 -15.48 2.97 3.19
CA LEU A 68 -16.18 1.74 3.52
C LEU A 68 -17.26 1.46 2.47
N THR A 69 -17.45 0.18 2.16
CA THR A 69 -18.59 -0.31 1.40
C THR A 69 -19.73 -0.60 2.36
N VAL A 70 -20.87 0.10 2.20
CA VAL A 70 -22.07 -0.17 2.99
C VAL A 70 -22.67 -1.52 2.57
N ILE A 71 -22.90 -2.40 3.54
CA ILE A 71 -23.50 -3.73 3.36
C ILE A 71 -24.98 -3.71 3.77
N ASP A 72 -25.37 -2.75 4.61
CA ASP A 72 -26.76 -2.49 4.96
C ASP A 72 -27.57 -2.18 3.69
N ASP A 73 -28.52 -3.06 3.36
CA ASP A 73 -29.42 -2.92 2.21
C ASP A 73 -30.78 -2.30 2.60
N GLY A 74 -30.97 -1.97 3.88
CA GLY A 74 -32.18 -1.36 4.42
C GLY A 74 -33.31 -2.36 4.73
N SER A 75 -33.12 -3.64 4.46
CA SER A 75 -34.16 -4.68 4.58
C SER A 75 -33.70 -5.91 5.37
N THR A 76 -32.43 -6.28 5.25
CA THR A 76 -31.84 -7.47 5.86
C THR A 76 -31.39 -7.17 7.28
N LEU A 77 -32.04 -7.81 8.27
CA LEU A 77 -31.76 -7.57 9.69
C LEU A 77 -30.31 -7.90 10.10
N THR A 78 -29.67 -8.85 9.43
CA THR A 78 -28.30 -9.29 9.76
C THR A 78 -27.23 -8.34 9.25
N THR A 79 -27.47 -7.58 8.18
CA THR A 79 -26.53 -6.61 7.61
C THR A 79 -26.84 -5.17 8.01
N LYS A 80 -27.94 -4.94 8.73
CA LYS A 80 -28.35 -3.62 9.22
C LYS A 80 -27.20 -2.91 9.95
N GLY A 81 -26.91 -1.69 9.54
CA GLY A 81 -25.84 -0.88 10.11
C GLY A 81 -24.43 -1.41 9.85
N GLN A 82 -24.21 -2.32 8.90
CA GLN A 82 -22.87 -2.83 8.58
C GLN A 82 -22.24 -2.12 7.39
N ALA A 83 -20.96 -1.81 7.52
CA ALA A 83 -20.10 -1.41 6.41
C ALA A 83 -18.73 -2.09 6.55
N SER A 84 -18.08 -2.42 5.44
CA SER A 84 -16.78 -3.09 5.43
C SER A 84 -15.71 -2.34 4.66
N VAL A 85 -14.47 -2.71 4.92
CA VAL A 85 -13.32 -2.32 4.11
C VAL A 85 -12.35 -3.50 4.05
N SER A 86 -11.80 -3.76 2.87
CA SER A 86 -10.71 -4.72 2.71
C SER A 86 -9.38 -3.98 2.68
N ILE A 87 -8.51 -4.29 3.64
CA ILE A 87 -7.14 -3.79 3.68
C ILE A 87 -6.27 -4.81 2.94
N SER A 88 -5.80 -4.46 1.75
CA SER A 88 -5.01 -5.35 0.91
C SER A 88 -3.55 -5.42 1.36
N ALA A 89 -2.83 -6.45 0.92
CA ALA A 89 -1.40 -6.54 1.15
C ALA A 89 -0.64 -5.32 0.60
N GLY A 90 -1.08 -4.76 -0.53
CA GLY A 90 -0.50 -3.56 -1.13
C GLY A 90 -0.74 -2.28 -0.32
N ASP A 91 -1.86 -2.19 0.42
CA ASP A 91 -2.14 -1.04 1.30
C ASP A 91 -1.18 -0.97 2.49
N LEU A 92 -0.58 -2.11 2.87
CA LEU A 92 0.34 -2.25 4.01
C LEU A 92 1.81 -2.27 3.58
N LEU A 93 2.07 -1.99 2.31
CA LEU A 93 3.42 -2.06 1.74
C LEU A 93 4.35 -1.01 2.37
N SER A 94 3.87 0.23 2.51
CA SER A 94 4.62 1.34 3.09
C SER A 94 4.50 1.47 4.61
N LEU A 95 3.80 0.54 5.29
CA LEU A 95 3.56 0.61 6.73
C LEU A 95 4.46 -0.36 7.49
N ASP A 96 5.10 0.15 8.53
CA ASP A 96 5.88 -0.64 9.47
C ASP A 96 4.98 -1.55 10.32
N ALA A 97 5.51 -2.69 10.75
CA ALA A 97 4.82 -3.56 11.71
C ALA A 97 4.89 -2.95 13.11
N LYS A 98 3.86 -2.18 13.48
CA LYS A 98 3.74 -1.51 14.78
C LYS A 98 2.28 -1.18 15.13
N PHE A 99 2.10 -0.45 16.23
CA PHE A 99 0.80 0.09 16.63
C PHE A 99 0.43 1.35 15.86
N TYR A 100 -0.84 1.42 15.47
CA TYR A 100 -1.49 2.55 14.83
C TYR A 100 -2.81 2.86 15.55
N ASN A 101 -3.34 4.04 15.31
CA ASN A 101 -4.73 4.35 15.63
C ASN A 101 -5.58 4.25 14.37
N TYR A 102 -6.84 3.85 14.51
CA TYR A 102 -7.81 3.98 13.44
C TYR A 102 -8.97 4.86 13.85
N SER A 103 -9.63 5.45 12.87
CA SER A 103 -10.89 6.17 13.06
C SER A 103 -11.84 5.87 11.91
N VAL A 104 -13.12 6.00 12.18
CA VAL A 104 -14.18 5.98 11.16
C VAL A 104 -14.90 7.32 11.23
N ARG A 105 -15.21 7.91 10.08
CA ARG A 105 -15.93 9.18 9.98
C ARG A 105 -17.00 9.12 8.90
N GLU A 106 -18.13 9.78 9.14
CA GLU A 106 -19.17 9.96 8.13
C GLU A 106 -18.72 11.05 7.16
N VAL A 107 -18.86 10.81 5.86
CA VAL A 107 -18.63 11.78 4.80
C VAL A 107 -20.01 12.22 4.30
N LYS A 108 -20.34 13.49 4.51
CA LYS A 108 -21.61 14.08 4.09
C LYS A 108 -21.60 14.38 2.59
N SER A 109 -22.78 14.66 2.05
CA SER A 109 -22.97 15.03 0.63
C SER A 109 -22.24 16.32 0.24
N ASP A 110 -22.00 17.22 1.19
CA ASP A 110 -21.19 18.44 1.01
C ASP A 110 -19.68 18.20 1.22
N ASN A 111 -19.27 16.94 1.35
CA ASN A 111 -17.90 16.50 1.63
C ASN A 111 -17.35 16.94 3.00
N SER A 112 -18.19 17.44 3.91
CA SER A 112 -17.80 17.62 5.31
C SER A 112 -17.66 16.26 6.01
N ARG A 113 -16.82 16.20 7.05
CA ARG A 113 -16.59 14.98 7.83
C ARG A 113 -17.19 15.14 9.22
N GLU A 114 -18.02 14.19 9.62
CA GLU A 114 -18.56 14.10 10.97
C GLU A 114 -17.93 12.92 11.73
N VAL A 115 -17.67 13.15 13.02
CA VAL A 115 -17.07 12.15 13.90
C VAL A 115 -18.01 10.96 14.08
N THR A 116 -17.46 9.76 14.00
CA THR A 116 -18.09 8.58 14.59
C THR A 116 -17.21 8.10 15.74
N TYR A 117 -17.81 7.36 16.66
CA TYR A 117 -17.11 6.88 17.85
C TYR A 117 -16.80 5.41 17.71
N ALA A 118 -15.54 5.06 17.98
CA ALA A 118 -15.06 3.69 17.98
C ALA A 118 -15.57 2.91 19.20
N ASP A 119 -16.03 3.60 20.26
CA ASP A 119 -16.59 2.98 21.44
C ASP A 119 -17.67 3.80 22.16
N THR A 120 -18.21 3.20 23.23
CA THR A 120 -19.25 3.79 24.10
C THR A 120 -18.72 4.88 25.03
N GLY A 121 -17.39 5.08 25.09
CA GLY A 121 -16.76 6.19 25.79
C GLY A 121 -16.65 7.44 24.93
N TYR A 122 -17.21 7.42 23.72
CA TYR A 122 -17.10 8.50 22.73
C TYR A 122 -15.64 8.75 22.31
N ASN A 123 -14.79 7.71 22.31
CA ASN A 123 -13.47 7.79 21.72
C ASN A 123 -13.57 7.70 20.20
N ALA A 124 -13.11 8.73 19.49
CA ALA A 124 -13.09 8.73 18.02
C ALA A 124 -12.01 7.80 17.43
N ALA A 125 -11.00 7.45 18.23
CA ALA A 125 -9.89 6.60 17.82
C ALA A 125 -9.94 5.24 18.52
N GLY A 126 -9.84 4.16 17.74
CA GLY A 126 -9.55 2.81 18.23
C GLY A 126 -8.10 2.43 17.96
N THR A 127 -7.65 1.32 18.55
CA THR A 127 -6.27 0.81 18.36
C THR A 127 -6.21 -0.25 17.27
N LEU A 128 -5.16 -0.17 16.45
CA LEU A 128 -4.87 -1.10 15.37
C LEU A 128 -3.40 -1.53 15.45
N GLU A 129 -3.12 -2.77 15.09
CA GLU A 129 -1.78 -3.35 15.04
C GLU A 129 -1.53 -3.93 13.66
N VAL A 130 -0.46 -3.48 13.01
CA VAL A 130 0.08 -4.09 11.79
C VAL A 130 1.09 -5.15 12.23
N ILE A 131 0.86 -6.40 11.82
CA ILE A 131 1.71 -7.55 12.16
C ILE A 131 2.38 -8.07 10.89
N SER A 132 3.68 -8.31 10.94
CA SER A 132 4.46 -8.98 9.88
C SER A 132 4.87 -10.41 10.28
N GLY A 133 5.38 -11.18 9.31
CA GLY A 133 5.95 -12.51 9.55
C GLY A 133 4.97 -13.67 9.65
N ALA A 134 3.66 -13.41 9.58
CA ALA A 134 2.64 -14.47 9.47
C ALA A 134 2.44 -14.95 8.01
N TYR A 135 2.75 -14.09 7.04
CA TYR A 135 2.67 -14.34 5.59
C TYR A 135 3.89 -13.73 4.90
N PRO A 136 4.23 -14.16 3.66
CA PRO A 136 5.29 -13.52 2.89
C PRO A 136 4.98 -12.04 2.70
N ASP A 137 5.90 -11.17 3.13
CA ASP A 137 5.73 -9.74 2.97
C ASP A 137 5.88 -9.36 1.49
N VAL A 138 5.07 -8.40 1.04
CA VAL A 138 5.25 -7.81 -0.29
C VAL A 138 6.47 -6.89 -0.20
N VAL A 139 7.48 -7.14 -1.03
CA VAL A 139 8.70 -6.30 -1.07
C VAL A 139 8.47 -5.10 -1.98
N ASP A 140 8.82 -3.91 -1.50
CA ASP A 140 8.75 -2.68 -2.29
C ASP A 140 9.59 -2.77 -3.58
N SER A 141 9.12 -2.13 -4.66
CA SER A 141 9.93 -2.03 -5.87
C SER A 141 11.04 -1.00 -5.66
N VAL A 142 12.24 -1.32 -6.12
CA VAL A 142 13.36 -0.37 -6.15
C VAL A 142 13.09 0.65 -7.26
N LEU A 143 13.02 1.93 -6.89
CA LEU A 143 12.87 3.05 -7.82
C LEU A 143 14.23 3.54 -8.29
N ILE A 144 14.38 3.66 -9.61
CA ILE A 144 15.55 4.23 -10.27
C ILE A 144 15.06 5.34 -11.21
N ASP A 145 15.21 6.59 -10.79
CA ASP A 145 14.83 7.78 -11.56
C ASP A 145 16.02 8.72 -11.83
N SER A 146 17.18 8.44 -11.24
CA SER A 146 18.36 9.28 -11.24
C SER A 146 19.63 8.48 -10.94
N GLY A 147 20.80 9.13 -10.94
CA GLY A 147 22.07 8.49 -10.56
C GLY A 147 22.73 7.62 -11.63
N TYR A 148 22.36 7.79 -12.90
CA TYR A 148 22.95 7.01 -14.00
C TYR A 148 24.40 7.41 -14.28
N THR A 149 25.28 6.43 -14.42
CA THR A 149 26.59 6.62 -15.05
C THR A 149 26.40 6.73 -16.56
N THR A 150 27.09 7.69 -17.19
CA THR A 150 26.94 7.97 -18.63
C THR A 150 28.25 7.68 -19.36
N ALA A 151 28.18 6.89 -20.42
CA ALA A 151 29.29 6.58 -21.31
C ALA A 151 28.80 6.70 -22.77
N GLY A 152 29.09 7.83 -23.40
CA GLY A 152 28.47 8.18 -24.69
C GLY A 152 26.94 8.29 -24.57
N ASP A 153 26.21 7.62 -25.46
CA ASP A 153 24.73 7.60 -25.47
C ASP A 153 24.13 6.57 -24.50
N ARG A 154 24.99 5.78 -23.83
CA ARG A 154 24.58 4.76 -22.87
C ARG A 154 24.50 5.35 -21.46
N LYS A 155 23.39 5.09 -20.80
CA LYS A 155 23.18 5.33 -19.37
C LYS A 155 23.03 4.01 -18.64
N THR A 156 23.69 3.85 -17.50
CA THR A 156 23.63 2.62 -16.68
C THR A 156 23.33 2.98 -15.22
N SER A 157 22.42 2.24 -14.59
CA SER A 157 22.08 2.44 -13.17
C SER A 157 23.21 1.96 -12.26
N SER A 158 23.15 2.34 -10.98
CA SER A 158 23.96 1.70 -9.94
C SER A 158 23.60 0.21 -9.78
N ASP A 159 24.44 -0.49 -9.03
CA ASP A 159 24.23 -1.89 -8.68
C ASP A 159 23.03 -2.02 -7.73
N ILE A 160 22.18 -3.00 -8.00
CA ILE A 160 20.98 -3.28 -7.21
C ILE A 160 21.10 -4.70 -6.70
N TYR A 161 21.11 -4.86 -5.38
CA TYR A 161 21.19 -6.16 -4.74
C TYR A 161 19.94 -6.99 -5.06
N ALA A 162 20.16 -8.20 -5.59
CA ALA A 162 19.09 -9.03 -6.13
C ALA A 162 18.70 -10.20 -5.21
N TYR A 163 19.18 -10.23 -3.97
CA TYR A 163 18.80 -11.19 -2.92
C TYR A 163 18.73 -12.66 -3.40
N PRO A 164 19.86 -13.24 -3.88
CA PRO A 164 19.86 -14.58 -4.48
C PRO A 164 19.42 -15.69 -3.51
N GLY A 165 19.56 -15.48 -2.19
CA GLY A 165 19.09 -16.42 -1.17
C GLY A 165 17.57 -16.43 -0.96
N GLU A 166 16.87 -15.40 -1.41
CA GLU A 166 15.40 -15.27 -1.30
C GLU A 166 14.69 -15.71 -2.59
N ASN A 167 15.39 -15.65 -3.74
CA ASN A 167 14.90 -15.99 -5.08
C ASN A 167 14.88 -17.50 -5.38
N ASN A 168 14.24 -18.29 -4.51
CA ASN A 168 14.11 -19.75 -4.65
C ASN A 168 13.28 -20.16 -5.90
N ASN A 169 13.39 -21.44 -6.32
CA ASN A 169 12.76 -22.21 -7.41
C ASN A 169 12.35 -21.58 -8.78
N SER A 170 11.95 -20.30 -8.88
CA SER A 170 11.64 -19.60 -10.13
C SER A 170 12.55 -18.41 -10.42
N ALA A 171 13.18 -17.81 -9.39
CA ALA A 171 14.09 -16.67 -9.50
C ALA A 171 13.60 -15.58 -10.48
N LEU A 172 12.31 -15.22 -10.37
CA LEU A 172 11.62 -14.36 -11.32
C LEU A 172 11.80 -12.90 -10.93
N HIS A 173 12.31 -12.12 -11.88
CA HIS A 173 12.45 -10.69 -11.75
C HIS A 173 11.50 -9.95 -12.68
N THR A 174 10.95 -8.83 -12.21
CA THR A 174 10.10 -7.94 -12.98
C THR A 174 10.66 -6.52 -12.97
N VAL A 175 10.76 -5.91 -14.15
CA VAL A 175 11.13 -4.51 -14.31
C VAL A 175 10.05 -3.77 -15.12
N ALA A 176 9.68 -2.59 -14.65
CA ALA A 176 8.77 -1.68 -15.32
C ALA A 176 9.53 -0.42 -15.74
N VAL A 177 9.59 -0.16 -17.04
CA VAL A 177 10.29 0.98 -17.63
C VAL A 177 9.26 2.00 -18.10
N TYR A 178 9.33 3.21 -17.56
CA TYR A 178 8.48 4.34 -17.93
C TYR A 178 9.23 5.19 -18.95
N THR A 179 8.60 5.44 -20.09
CA THR A 179 9.22 6.19 -21.18
C THR A 179 8.31 7.26 -21.76
N THR A 180 8.91 8.28 -22.35
CA THR A 180 8.23 9.32 -23.15
C THR A 180 8.86 9.40 -24.53
N SER A 181 8.11 8.99 -25.55
CA SER A 181 8.53 8.92 -26.96
C SER A 181 9.88 8.24 -27.19
N PHE A 182 10.22 7.27 -26.33
CA PHE A 182 11.56 6.68 -26.31
C PHE A 182 11.76 5.72 -27.48
N THR A 183 12.87 5.90 -28.18
CA THR A 183 13.43 4.96 -29.14
C THR A 183 14.86 4.66 -28.74
N GLY A 184 15.19 3.39 -28.62
CA GLY A 184 16.50 2.98 -28.16
C GLY A 184 16.54 1.51 -27.76
N THR A 185 17.61 1.15 -27.05
CA THR A 185 17.80 -0.22 -26.53
C THR A 185 17.80 -0.18 -25.01
N PHE A 186 17.09 -1.11 -24.38
CA PHE A 186 17.08 -1.34 -22.94
C PHE A 186 17.70 -2.71 -22.65
N GLU A 187 18.65 -2.75 -21.71
CA GLU A 187 19.41 -3.93 -21.35
C GLU A 187 19.29 -4.21 -19.85
N VAL A 188 19.05 -5.47 -19.53
CA VAL A 188 19.15 -6.01 -18.17
C VAL A 188 20.51 -6.65 -18.04
N LEU A 189 21.30 -6.21 -17.07
CA LEU A 189 22.62 -6.74 -16.78
C LEU A 189 22.61 -7.42 -15.41
N GLY A 190 23.22 -8.59 -15.32
CA GLY A 190 23.32 -9.37 -14.09
C GLY A 190 24.77 -9.72 -13.75
N THR A 191 25.04 -10.00 -12.48
CA THR A 191 26.34 -10.48 -12.01
C THR A 191 26.19 -11.37 -10.77
N MET A 192 27.12 -12.32 -10.61
CA MET A 192 27.26 -13.16 -9.42
C MET A 192 28.20 -12.55 -8.36
N ALA A 193 28.89 -11.45 -8.69
CA ALA A 193 29.87 -10.85 -7.78
C ALA A 193 29.19 -10.03 -6.67
N THR A 194 29.68 -10.19 -5.44
CA THR A 194 29.21 -9.44 -4.25
C THR A 194 29.63 -7.98 -4.26
N THR A 195 30.75 -7.67 -4.92
CA THR A 195 31.30 -6.33 -5.08
C THR A 195 31.75 -6.19 -6.53
N PRO A 196 30.79 -5.98 -7.46
CA PRO A 196 31.06 -6.12 -8.88
C PRO A 196 31.83 -4.93 -9.45
N ALA A 197 32.78 -5.23 -10.33
CA ALA A 197 33.34 -4.28 -11.27
C ALA A 197 32.52 -4.29 -12.57
N ASP A 198 32.72 -3.28 -13.43
CA ASP A 198 31.96 -3.16 -14.69
C ASP A 198 32.09 -4.39 -15.60
N ALA A 199 33.26 -5.05 -15.59
CA ALA A 199 33.55 -6.24 -16.38
C ALA A 199 32.88 -7.52 -15.85
N ASP A 200 32.38 -7.53 -14.61
CA ASP A 200 31.72 -8.69 -13.99
C ASP A 200 30.25 -8.83 -14.42
N TYR A 201 29.72 -7.82 -15.12
CA TYR A 201 28.36 -7.82 -15.60
C TYR A 201 28.24 -8.45 -16.98
N PHE A 202 27.22 -9.28 -17.15
CA PHE A 202 26.82 -9.84 -18.44
C PHE A 202 25.38 -9.45 -18.78
N THR A 203 25.07 -9.42 -20.07
CA THR A 203 23.73 -9.10 -20.55
C THR A 203 22.80 -10.29 -20.37
N VAL A 204 21.76 -10.10 -19.55
CA VAL A 204 20.69 -11.08 -19.31
C VAL A 204 19.63 -10.96 -20.40
N GLN A 205 19.27 -9.74 -20.77
CA GLN A 205 18.24 -9.48 -21.77
C GLN A 205 18.50 -8.14 -22.47
N THR A 206 18.22 -8.09 -23.76
CA THR A 206 18.25 -6.87 -24.58
C THR A 206 16.88 -6.67 -25.22
N ASN A 207 16.33 -5.46 -25.12
CA ASN A 207 15.01 -5.12 -25.64
C ASN A 207 15.10 -3.84 -26.47
N ALA A 208 14.71 -3.90 -27.74
CA ALA A 208 14.52 -2.70 -28.56
C ALA A 208 13.18 -2.05 -28.21
N ILE A 209 13.19 -0.73 -28.05
CA ILE A 209 11.99 0.08 -27.81
C ILE A 209 11.88 1.10 -28.95
N THR A 210 10.68 1.27 -29.51
CA THR A 210 10.45 2.19 -30.63
C THR A 210 9.27 3.10 -30.35
N SER A 211 9.54 4.41 -30.32
CA SER A 211 8.56 5.49 -30.13
C SER A 211 7.55 5.23 -29.01
N LYS A 212 7.98 4.67 -27.87
CA LYS A 212 7.08 4.26 -26.79
C LYS A 212 6.88 5.37 -25.78
N THR A 213 5.61 5.65 -25.48
CA THR A 213 5.18 6.42 -24.32
C THR A 213 4.39 5.52 -23.37
N GLY A 214 4.61 5.67 -22.06
CA GLY A 214 3.95 4.89 -21.02
C GLY A 214 4.84 3.80 -20.43
N ILE A 215 4.24 2.72 -19.95
CA ILE A 215 4.92 1.65 -19.21
C ILE A 215 5.16 0.45 -20.11
N THR A 216 6.36 -0.13 -20.03
CA THR A 216 6.68 -1.45 -20.58
C THR A 216 7.24 -2.35 -19.49
N TYR A 217 6.74 -3.58 -19.39
CA TYR A 217 7.19 -4.57 -18.42
C TYR A 217 8.11 -5.59 -19.08
N TYR A 218 9.22 -5.91 -18.43
CA TYR A 218 10.07 -7.03 -18.79
C TYR A 218 10.20 -7.97 -17.61
N ASN A 219 10.12 -9.27 -17.89
CA ASN A 219 10.34 -10.32 -16.92
C ASN A 219 11.54 -11.14 -17.35
N PHE A 220 12.42 -11.44 -16.40
CA PHE A 220 13.58 -12.30 -16.62
C PHE A 220 13.77 -13.24 -15.44
N THR A 221 14.45 -14.35 -15.66
CA THR A 221 14.71 -15.35 -14.60
C THR A 221 16.21 -15.55 -14.43
N GLY A 222 16.63 -15.80 -13.20
CA GLY A 222 18.01 -16.13 -12.88
C GLY A 222 18.37 -15.75 -11.45
N VAL A 223 19.31 -16.47 -10.86
CA VAL A 223 19.81 -16.15 -9.52
C VAL A 223 20.99 -15.20 -9.68
N PHE A 224 20.83 -13.93 -9.32
CA PHE A 224 21.88 -12.91 -9.41
C PHE A 224 22.26 -12.37 -8.03
N GLN A 225 23.53 -12.02 -7.85
CA GLN A 225 23.97 -11.30 -6.66
C GLN A 225 23.57 -9.83 -6.77
N ASN A 226 23.81 -9.23 -7.94
CA ASN A 226 23.39 -7.88 -8.26
C ASN A 226 22.84 -7.81 -9.69
N VAL A 227 21.90 -6.90 -9.92
CA VAL A 227 21.44 -6.51 -11.26
C VAL A 227 21.63 -5.02 -11.47
N ARG A 228 21.67 -4.58 -12.72
CA ARG A 228 21.61 -3.18 -13.11
C ARG A 228 20.97 -3.02 -14.47
N PHE A 229 20.49 -1.82 -14.76
CA PHE A 229 19.78 -1.53 -16.00
C PHE A 229 20.57 -0.54 -16.83
N SER A 230 20.66 -0.81 -18.12
CA SER A 230 21.33 0.05 -19.08
C SER A 230 20.38 0.41 -20.22
N PHE A 231 20.51 1.60 -20.76
CA PHE A 231 19.81 1.96 -21.98
C PHE A 231 20.64 2.89 -22.86
N ILE A 232 20.46 2.72 -24.17
CA ILE A 232 21.06 3.53 -25.21
C ILE A 232 19.93 4.30 -25.87
N THR A 233 19.99 5.63 -25.82
CA THR A 233 18.92 6.51 -26.33
C THR A 233 19.20 6.91 -27.77
N THR A 234 18.27 6.63 -28.68
CA THR A 234 18.26 7.24 -30.02
C THR A 234 17.40 8.50 -30.04
N SER A 235 16.24 8.46 -29.38
CA SER A 235 15.35 9.62 -29.18
C SER A 235 14.43 9.42 -27.97
N GLY A 236 13.81 10.49 -27.48
CA GLY A 236 12.91 10.47 -26.32
C GLY A 236 13.61 10.26 -24.97
N THR A 237 12.88 9.86 -23.93
CA THR A 237 13.40 9.72 -22.56
C THR A 237 12.94 8.42 -21.89
N VAL A 238 13.82 7.87 -21.05
CA VAL A 238 13.44 6.96 -19.97
C VAL A 238 13.23 7.82 -18.73
N ASP A 239 12.02 7.80 -18.19
CA ASP A 239 11.60 8.71 -17.11
C ASP A 239 11.89 8.10 -15.73
N LYS A 240 11.63 6.79 -15.58
CA LYS A 240 11.98 6.01 -14.38
C LYS A 240 11.91 4.50 -14.65
N ILE A 241 12.59 3.73 -13.80
CA ILE A 241 12.58 2.27 -13.80
C ILE A 241 12.14 1.82 -12.40
N LEU A 242 11.21 0.87 -12.34
CA LEU A 242 10.84 0.16 -11.11
C LEU A 242 11.28 -1.30 -11.23
N TYR A 243 12.01 -1.81 -10.26
CA TYR A 243 12.49 -3.19 -10.24
C TYR A 243 11.98 -3.96 -9.03
N ARG A 244 11.61 -5.22 -9.24
CA ARG A 244 11.27 -6.19 -8.20
C ARG A 244 11.90 -7.55 -8.52
N HIS A 245 12.40 -8.22 -7.49
CA HIS A 245 12.86 -9.61 -7.50
C HIS A 245 11.88 -10.49 -6.72
#